data_AF-A0A392NWV5-F1
#
_entry.id   AF-A0A392NWV5-F1
#
_cell.length_a   1.000
_cell.length_b   1.000
_cell.length_c   1.000
_cell.angle_alpha   90.00
_cell.angle_beta   90.00
_cell.angle_gamma   90.00
#
_symmetry.space_group_name_H-M   'P 1'
#
loop_
_entity.id
_entity.type
_entity.pdbx_description
1 polymer ?
#
loop_
_entity_poly.entity_id
_entity_poly.type
_entity_poly.pdbx_seq_one_letter_code
_entity_poly.pdbx_strand_id
1 'polypeptide(L)'
;MRPDDISRFHQVLEARMREANRNSNVRNLVIDVQMVQRRSIMYYQQLESQPFLKIIVALPTMVASCRGILDRGIQLDGLGMKSFMTYESNVLFALRFMIDCNIVGGNWIEIPVGKYKKTTKNLSYCQLEFDCL
;
A
#
# COMPACT_ATOMS: atom_id res chain seq x y z
N MET A 1 -12.15 -7.58 15.39
CA MET A 1 -10.72 -7.85 15.64
C MET A 1 -10.25 -6.93 16.75
N ARG A 2 -9.62 -7.49 17.77
CA ARG A 2 -8.90 -6.75 18.82
C ARG A 2 -7.55 -6.25 18.24
N PRO A 3 -6.89 -5.25 18.83
CA PRO A 3 -5.57 -4.79 18.38
C PRO A 3 -4.54 -5.94 18.25
N ASP A 4 -4.57 -6.90 19.17
CA ASP A 4 -3.69 -8.08 19.15
C ASP A 4 -3.87 -8.96 17.90
N ASP A 5 -5.08 -9.00 17.34
CA ASP A 5 -5.36 -9.78 16.14
C ASP A 5 -4.70 -9.17 14.90
N ILE A 6 -4.52 -7.84 14.88
CA ILE A 6 -3.90 -7.11 13.78
C ILE A 6 -2.39 -7.39 13.76
N SER A 7 -1.74 -7.34 14.93
CA SER A 7 -0.31 -7.64 15.05
C SER A 7 0.01 -9.06 14.60
N ARG A 8 -0.83 -10.03 14.98
CA ARG A 8 -0.69 -11.42 14.52
C ARG A 8 -0.89 -11.54 13.01
N PHE A 9 -1.93 -10.92 12.47
CA PHE A 9 -2.17 -10.89 11.02
C PHE A 9 -0.99 -10.28 10.26
N HIS A 10 -0.44 -9.16 10.75
CA HIS A 10 0.73 -8.52 10.18
C HIS A 10 1.93 -9.47 10.12
N GLN A 11 2.25 -10.14 11.23
CA GLN A 11 3.36 -11.11 11.30
C GLN A 11 3.19 -12.28 10.32
N VAL A 12 1.99 -12.86 10.26
CA VAL A 12 1.68 -13.96 9.32
C VAL A 12 1.82 -13.49 7.88
N LEU A 13 1.25 -12.33 7.54
CA LEU A 13 1.32 -11.80 6.19
C LEU A 13 2.76 -11.47 5.78
N GLU A 14 3.55 -10.86 6.67
CA GLU A 14 4.97 -10.56 6.45
C GLU A 14 5.78 -11.84 6.15
N ALA A 15 5.56 -12.91 6.92
CA ALA A 15 6.24 -14.19 6.68
C ALA A 15 5.91 -14.77 5.29
N ARG A 16 4.62 -14.77 4.91
CA ARG A 16 4.17 -15.25 3.60
C ARG A 16 4.67 -14.37 2.45
N MET A 17 4.72 -13.07 2.65
CA MET A 17 5.29 -12.13 1.70
C MET A 17 6.79 -12.38 1.49
N ARG A 18 7.54 -12.66 2.57
CA ARG A 18 8.96 -12.98 2.50
C ARG A 18 9.23 -14.30 1.77
N GLU A 19 8.40 -15.32 2.00
CA GLU A 19 8.47 -16.59 1.25
C GLU A 19 8.25 -16.42 -0.25
N ALA A 20 7.33 -15.52 -0.65
CA ALA A 20 7.00 -15.25 -2.04
C ALA A 20 7.99 -14.30 -2.74
N ASN A 21 8.74 -13.50 -1.98
CA ASN A 21 9.65 -12.48 -2.49
C ASN A 21 11.10 -12.67 -2.00
N ARG A 22 11.61 -13.91 -2.07
CA ARG A 22 12.92 -14.31 -1.52
C ARG A 22 14.11 -13.49 -2.02
N ASN A 23 14.02 -12.96 -3.23
CA ASN A 23 15.09 -12.17 -3.85
C ASN A 23 15.07 -10.68 -3.44
N SER A 24 14.12 -10.28 -2.60
CA SER A 24 14.00 -8.89 -2.15
C SER A 24 14.97 -8.60 -1.00
N ASN A 25 15.76 -7.55 -1.15
CA ASN A 25 16.63 -7.03 -0.08
C ASN A 25 15.89 -6.09 0.91
N VAL A 26 14.56 -6.00 0.80
CA VAL A 26 13.74 -5.12 1.63
C VAL A 26 13.55 -5.74 3.02
N ARG A 27 13.87 -4.98 4.07
CA ARG A 27 13.79 -5.44 5.47
C ARG A 27 12.39 -5.75 5.95
N ASN A 28 11.39 -4.94 5.60
CA ASN A 28 9.99 -5.12 5.97
C ASN A 28 9.16 -5.03 4.69
N LEU A 29 8.46 -6.09 4.29
CA LEU A 29 7.67 -6.09 3.05
C LEU A 29 6.27 -5.50 3.28
N VAL A 30 5.69 -5.78 4.44
CA VAL A 30 4.47 -5.20 4.98
C VAL A 30 4.86 -4.11 5.96
N ILE A 31 4.72 -2.86 5.54
CA ILE A 31 5.09 -1.69 6.34
C ILE A 31 4.11 -1.50 7.49
N ASP A 32 2.81 -1.66 7.23
CA ASP A 32 1.78 -1.41 8.23
C ASP A 32 0.46 -2.11 7.88
N VAL A 33 -0.35 -2.40 8.89
CA VAL A 33 -1.73 -2.90 8.75
C VAL A 33 -2.63 -2.11 9.70
N GLN A 34 -3.57 -1.36 9.14
CA GLN A 34 -4.48 -0.50 9.90
C GLN A 34 -5.92 -0.95 9.73
N MET A 35 -6.71 -0.93 10.81
CA MET A 35 -8.16 -1.06 10.69
C MET A 35 -8.76 0.29 10.29
N VAL A 36 -9.54 0.31 9.21
CA VAL A 36 -10.18 1.51 8.69
C VAL A 36 -11.67 1.27 8.46
N GLN A 37 -12.48 2.30 8.61
CA GLN A 37 -13.91 2.26 8.33
C GLN A 37 -14.15 2.71 6.88
N ARG A 38 -14.64 1.78 6.04
CA ARG A 38 -14.89 2.02 4.60
C ARG A 38 -16.15 1.29 4.15
N ARG A 39 -16.58 1.53 2.91
CA ARG A 39 -17.67 0.80 2.25
C ARG A 39 -17.24 0.36 0.86
N SER A 40 -17.76 -0.78 0.43
CA SER A 40 -17.64 -1.20 -0.97
C SER A 40 -18.47 -0.26 -1.85
N ILE A 41 -17.93 0.12 -3.00
CA ILE A 41 -18.67 0.86 -4.04
C ILE A 41 -19.64 -0.08 -4.77
N MET A 42 -19.28 -1.37 -4.89
CA MET A 42 -20.11 -2.37 -5.55
C MET A 42 -21.33 -2.73 -4.70
N TYR A 43 -22.49 -2.69 -5.36
CA TYR A 43 -23.83 -2.95 -4.82
C TYR A 43 -24.30 -1.94 -3.76
N TYR A 44 -25.61 -1.89 -3.56
CA TYR A 44 -26.19 -1.17 -2.44
C TYR A 44 -25.77 -1.82 -1.13
N GLN A 45 -25.22 -1.02 -0.22
CA GLN A 45 -24.85 -1.43 1.13
C GLN A 45 -25.81 -0.76 2.11
N GLN A 46 -26.49 -1.53 2.96
CA GLN A 46 -27.35 -0.97 4.01
C GLN A 46 -26.54 -0.23 5.07
N LEU A 47 -25.32 -0.72 5.35
CA LEU A 47 -24.41 -0.09 6.30
C LEU A 47 -23.62 1.02 5.61
N GLU A 48 -23.52 2.17 6.26
CA GLU A 48 -22.73 3.29 5.75
C GLU A 48 -21.22 2.99 5.70
N SER A 49 -20.75 2.19 6.65
CA SER A 49 -19.36 1.77 6.76
C SER A 49 -19.23 0.45 7.53
N GLN A 50 -18.18 -0.29 7.22
CA GLN A 50 -17.77 -1.51 7.88
C GLN A 50 -16.23 -1.53 8.05
N PRO A 51 -15.68 -2.32 8.97
CA PRO A 51 -14.23 -2.41 9.16
C PRO A 51 -13.54 -3.11 7.98
N PHE A 52 -12.48 -2.50 7.47
CA PHE A 52 -11.55 -3.02 6.47
C PHE A 52 -10.12 -3.00 7.03
N LEU A 53 -9.23 -3.81 6.45
CA LEU A 53 -7.79 -3.73 6.69
C LEU A 53 -7.12 -2.95 5.56
N LYS A 54 -6.45 -1.85 5.90
CA LYS A 54 -5.55 -1.12 5.01
C LYS A 54 -4.15 -1.69 5.19
N ILE A 55 -3.65 -2.37 4.16
CA ILE A 55 -2.32 -3.00 4.16
C ILE A 55 -1.38 -2.10 3.36
N ILE A 56 -0.27 -1.68 3.97
CA ILE A 56 0.77 -0.88 3.32
C ILE A 56 1.96 -1.79 3.04
N VAL A 57 2.39 -1.87 1.78
CA VAL A 57 3.56 -2.66 1.36
C VAL A 57 4.72 -1.75 0.96
N ALA A 58 5.94 -2.28 1.03
CA ALA A 58 7.16 -1.50 0.86
C ALA A 58 7.41 -1.04 -0.58
N LEU A 59 7.06 -1.88 -1.56
CA LEU A 59 7.27 -1.58 -2.98
C LEU A 59 5.97 -1.79 -3.77
N PRO A 60 5.69 -0.95 -4.78
CA PRO A 60 4.50 -1.11 -5.63
C PRO A 60 4.43 -2.48 -6.31
N THR A 61 5.58 -3.04 -6.69
CA THR A 61 5.69 -4.36 -7.33
C THR A 61 5.24 -5.51 -6.41
N MET A 62 5.22 -5.29 -5.09
CA MET A 62 4.80 -6.29 -4.11
C MET A 62 3.27 -6.39 -3.97
N VAL A 63 2.50 -5.41 -4.46
CA VAL A 63 1.03 -5.39 -4.32
C VAL A 63 0.40 -6.62 -4.98
N ALA A 64 0.85 -6.99 -6.18
CA ALA A 64 0.33 -8.16 -6.89
C ALA A 64 0.60 -9.48 -6.14
N SER A 65 1.80 -9.61 -5.56
CA SER A 65 2.17 -10.78 -4.74
C SER A 65 1.32 -10.85 -3.46
N CYS A 66 1.15 -9.72 -2.77
CA CYS A 66 0.31 -9.61 -1.58
C CYS A 66 -1.13 -9.98 -1.88
N ARG A 67 -1.69 -9.46 -2.98
CA ARG A 67 -3.02 -9.85 -3.46
C ARG A 67 -3.11 -11.36 -3.67
N GLY A 68 -2.17 -11.95 -4.41
CA GLY A 68 -2.21 -13.38 -4.71
C GLY A 68 -2.13 -14.26 -3.45
N ILE A 69 -1.42 -13.82 -2.41
CA ILE A 69 -1.39 -14.50 -1.10
C ILE A 69 -2.75 -14.42 -0.41
N LEU A 70 -3.35 -13.22 -0.36
CA LEU A 70 -4.64 -12.99 0.29
C LEU A 70 -5.80 -13.70 -0.43
N ASP A 71 -5.80 -13.69 -1.77
CA ASP A 71 -6.82 -14.35 -2.60
C ASP A 71 -6.75 -15.89 -2.44
N ARG A 72 -5.55 -16.49 -2.41
CA ARG A 72 -5.36 -17.94 -2.15
C ARG A 72 -5.64 -18.33 -0.70
N GLY A 73 -5.47 -17.38 0.20
CA GLY A 73 -5.70 -17.53 1.62
C GLY A 73 -4.44 -17.74 2.45
N ILE A 74 -4.57 -17.36 3.71
CA ILE A 74 -3.53 -17.45 4.74
C ILE A 74 -4.08 -18.18 5.96
N GLN A 75 -3.21 -18.95 6.60
CA GLN A 75 -3.53 -19.63 7.85
C GLN A 75 -3.44 -18.64 9.00
N LEU A 76 -4.54 -18.48 9.75
CA LEU A 76 -4.59 -17.62 10.93
C LEU A 76 -4.88 -18.44 12.17
N ASP A 77 -4.09 -18.24 13.22
CA ASP A 77 -4.24 -18.95 14.48
C ASP A 77 -5.63 -18.71 15.09
N GLY A 78 -6.33 -19.79 15.39
CA GLY A 78 -7.71 -19.75 15.93
C GLY A 78 -8.81 -19.46 14.91
N LEU A 79 -8.48 -19.05 13.68
CA LEU A 79 -9.45 -18.77 12.61
C LEU A 79 -9.34 -19.73 11.42
N GLY A 80 -8.28 -20.52 11.35
CA GLY A 80 -8.02 -21.46 10.25
C GLY A 80 -7.56 -20.77 8.98
N MET A 81 -7.68 -21.47 7.85
CA MET A 81 -7.38 -20.91 6.53
C MET A 81 -8.45 -19.91 6.13
N LYS A 82 -8.06 -18.68 5.80
CA LYS A 82 -8.96 -17.61 5.35
C LYS A 82 -8.45 -16.99 4.07
N SER A 83 -9.30 -16.95 3.04
CA SER A 83 -9.12 -16.10 1.86
C SER A 83 -9.77 -14.74 2.09
N PHE A 84 -9.18 -13.71 1.49
CA PHE A 84 -9.60 -12.33 1.63
C PHE A 84 -9.87 -11.73 0.27
N MET A 85 -11.00 -11.03 0.14
CA MET A 85 -11.24 -10.17 -1.01
C MET A 85 -10.36 -8.93 -0.90
N THR A 86 -9.67 -8.60 -1.99
CA THR A 86 -8.83 -7.41 -2.09
C THR A 86 -9.55 -6.28 -2.83
N TYR A 87 -9.31 -5.05 -2.39
CA TYR A 87 -9.91 -3.83 -2.94
C TYR A 87 -8.80 -2.87 -3.38
N GLU A 88 -9.03 -2.11 -4.45
CA GLU A 88 -8.08 -1.12 -5.01
C GLU A 88 -6.66 -1.66 -5.31
N SER A 89 -6.43 -2.97 -5.26
CA SER A 89 -5.11 -3.59 -5.41
C SER A 89 -4.60 -3.65 -6.86
N ASN A 90 -5.40 -3.20 -7.83
CA ASN A 90 -5.06 -3.17 -9.26
C ASN A 90 -4.96 -1.75 -9.82
N VAL A 91 -4.97 -0.73 -8.94
CA VAL A 91 -4.74 0.66 -9.36
C VAL A 91 -3.24 0.84 -9.59
N LEU A 92 -2.87 1.41 -10.74
CA LEU A 92 -1.47 1.72 -11.05
C LEU A 92 -0.88 2.65 -10.00
N PHE A 93 0.36 2.40 -9.57
CA PHE A 93 0.98 3.18 -8.49
C PHE A 93 1.04 4.69 -8.79
N ALA A 94 1.41 5.05 -10.02
CA ALA A 94 1.40 6.46 -10.46
C ALA A 94 -0.01 7.07 -10.38
N LEU A 95 -1.05 6.32 -10.78
CA LEU A 95 -2.43 6.78 -10.69
C LEU A 95 -2.89 6.94 -9.23
N ARG A 96 -2.52 6.00 -8.35
CA ARG A 96 -2.79 6.10 -6.91
C ARG A 96 -2.15 7.35 -6.31
N PHE A 97 -0.88 7.60 -6.64
CA PHE A 97 -0.16 8.82 -6.24
C PHE A 97 -0.87 10.09 -6.73
N MET A 98 -1.29 10.12 -7.99
CA MET A 98 -2.05 11.25 -8.55
C MET A 98 -3.36 11.50 -7.80
N ILE A 99 -4.13 10.44 -7.50
CA ILE A 99 -5.39 10.55 -6.75
C ILE A 99 -5.13 11.06 -5.33
N ASP A 100 -4.12 10.51 -4.63
CA ASP A 100 -3.79 10.89 -3.25
C ASP A 100 -3.32 12.35 -3.15
N CYS A 101 -2.58 12.84 -4.13
CA CYS A 101 -2.07 14.21 -4.17
C CYS A 101 -2.98 15.20 -4.91
N ASN A 102 -4.15 14.77 -5.38
CA ASN A 102 -5.05 15.58 -6.21
C ASN A 102 -4.36 16.19 -7.46
N ILE A 103 -3.54 15.37 -8.14
CA ILE A 103 -2.80 15.75 -9.34
C ILE A 103 -3.51 15.20 -10.58
N VAL A 104 -3.69 16.05 -11.59
CA VAL A 104 -4.27 15.69 -12.89
C VAL A 104 -3.23 15.73 -14.02
N GLY A 105 -3.64 15.33 -15.23
CA GLY A 105 -2.80 15.49 -16.42
C GLY A 105 -2.64 16.97 -16.80
N GLY A 106 -1.41 17.40 -17.12
CA GLY A 106 -1.12 18.80 -17.45
C GLY A 106 -1.27 19.78 -16.26
N ASN A 107 -1.17 19.27 -15.03
CA ASN A 107 -1.36 20.05 -13.82
C ASN A 107 -0.19 21.00 -13.51
N TRP A 108 -0.48 22.13 -12.88
CA TRP A 108 0.53 22.97 -12.26
C TRP A 108 0.89 22.42 -10.87
N ILE A 109 2.20 22.31 -10.59
CA ILE A 109 2.71 21.87 -9.30
C ILE A 109 3.53 22.99 -8.68
N GLU A 110 3.19 23.37 -7.46
CA GLU A 110 3.93 24.35 -6.66
C GLU A 110 4.71 23.63 -5.57
N ILE A 111 5.94 24.07 -5.34
CA ILE A 111 6.75 23.60 -4.22
C ILE A 111 7.09 24.81 -3.35
N PRO A 112 6.62 24.85 -2.09
CA PRO A 112 6.87 25.98 -1.21
C PRO A 112 8.35 26.22 -0.92
N VAL A 113 8.69 27.47 -0.58
CA VAL A 113 10.03 27.83 -0.07
C VAL A 113 10.41 26.92 1.10
N GLY A 114 11.65 26.42 1.05
CA GLY A 114 12.19 25.53 2.09
C GLY A 114 11.69 24.08 2.02
N LYS A 115 10.87 23.72 1.04
CA LYS A 115 10.40 22.33 0.79
C LYS A 115 11.11 21.62 -0.36
N TYR A 116 12.19 22.21 -0.85
CA TYR A 116 13.07 21.60 -1.83
C TYR A 116 14.53 21.90 -1.50
N LYS A 117 15.40 20.98 -1.90
CA LYS A 117 16.86 21.16 -1.86
C LYS A 117 17.45 20.84 -3.22
N LYS A 118 18.54 21.51 -3.58
CA LYS A 118 19.28 21.14 -4.77
C LYS A 118 19.79 19.70 -4.63
N THR A 119 19.59 18.88 -5.66
CA THR A 119 20.06 17.49 -5.66
C THR A 119 21.59 17.45 -5.59
N THR A 120 22.14 16.50 -4.83
CA THR A 120 23.60 16.40 -4.62
C THR A 120 24.35 15.96 -5.88
N LYS A 121 23.69 15.17 -6.73
CA LYS A 121 24.22 14.69 -8.01
C LYS A 121 23.11 14.72 -9.05
N ASN A 122 23.30 15.48 -10.11
CA ASN A 122 22.36 15.47 -11.23
C ASN A 122 22.41 14.12 -11.94
N LEU A 123 21.25 13.50 -12.10
CA LEU A 123 21.08 12.26 -12.85
C LEU A 123 20.44 12.51 -14.22
N SER A 124 19.77 13.65 -14.38
CA SER A 124 19.11 14.06 -15.62
C SER A 124 19.90 15.11 -16.40
N TYR A 125 19.42 15.43 -17.60
CA TYR A 125 19.91 16.55 -18.41
C TYR A 125 19.06 17.83 -18.22
N CYS A 126 18.13 17.85 -17.26
CA CYS A 126 17.29 19.01 -17.00
C CYS A 126 18.11 20.16 -16.37
N GLN A 127 17.70 21.40 -16.64
CA GLN A 127 18.36 22.59 -16.08
C GLN A 127 18.13 22.73 -14.56
N LEU A 128 16.95 22.32 -14.10
CA LEU A 128 16.55 22.33 -12.69
C LEU A 128 16.30 20.89 -12.22
N GLU A 129 17.05 20.47 -11.21
CA GLU A 129 16.92 19.17 -10.54
C GLU A 129 17.01 19.42 -9.02
N PHE A 130 15.98 19.02 -8.30
CA PHE A 130 15.88 19.21 -6.86
C PHE A 130 15.12 18.03 -6.23
N ASP A 131 15.39 17.80 -4.95
CA ASP A 131 14.69 16.81 -4.16
C ASP A 131 13.62 17.52 -3.31
N CYS A 132 12.37 17.07 -3.39
CA CYS A 132 11.32 17.50 -2.48
C CYS A 132 11.55 16.89 -1.09
N LEU A 133 11.34 17.70 -0.04
CA LEU A 133 11.53 17.32 1.37
C LEU A 133 10.25 16.82 2.03
#